data_AF-A0A813K6S9-F1
#
_entry.id   AF-A0A813K6S9-F1
#
_cell.length_a   1.000
_cell.length_b   1.000
_cell.length_c   1.000
_cell.angle_alpha   90.00
_cell.angle_beta   90.00
_cell.angle_gamma   90.00
#
_symmetry.space_group_name_H-M   'P 1'
#
loop_
_entity.id
_entity.type
_entity.pdbx_description
1 polymer ?
#
loop_
_entity_poly.entity_id
_entity_poly.type
_entity_poly.pdbx_seq_one_letter_code
_entity_poly.pdbx_strand_id
1 'polypeptide(L)'
;RHLPESELWAMRSMRQPDPMVERVLQAVALLRGQPVVLGGVPAARWGHLLQVLRSATLRTELLLFDASSISLETAQEVLLLLDGLEVNDVRRANSGASCLFEWAQGVARWKVDGPPDQEADGALVPLRSNEAALSSMPTKASYQLAALKSPPRMSRSRCSLPILDRSRSAALMGFTMM
;
A
#
# COMPACT_ATOMS: atom_id res chain seq x y z
N ARG A 1 -5.62 3.00 -8.47
CA ARG A 1 -6.22 1.88 -7.71
C ARG A 1 -6.13 2.22 -6.21
N HIS A 2 -7.15 1.92 -5.41
CA HIS A 2 -7.25 2.36 -4.01
C HIS A 2 -6.67 1.29 -3.07
N LEU A 3 -5.57 1.59 -2.36
CA LEU A 3 -4.99 0.74 -1.32
C LEU A 3 -5.71 0.98 0.01
N PRO A 4 -6.56 0.04 0.50
CA PRO A 4 -7.27 0.23 1.77
C PRO A 4 -6.32 0.08 2.97
N GLU A 5 -6.63 0.79 4.06
CA GLU A 5 -5.79 0.77 5.29
C GLU A 5 -5.72 -0.62 5.94
N SER A 6 -6.78 -1.43 5.80
CA SER A 6 -6.81 -2.80 6.31
C SER A 6 -5.72 -3.67 5.70
N GLU A 7 -5.43 -3.49 4.41
CA GLU A 7 -4.41 -4.26 3.69
C GLU A 7 -3.00 -3.79 4.06
N LEU A 8 -2.82 -2.49 4.28
CA LEU A 8 -1.58 -1.96 4.85
C LEU A 8 -1.31 -2.54 6.24
N TRP A 9 -2.34 -2.60 7.09
CA TRP A 9 -2.24 -3.18 8.41
C TRP A 9 -1.95 -4.68 8.36
N ALA A 10 -2.62 -5.41 7.45
CA ALA A 10 -2.35 -6.83 7.21
C ALA A 10 -0.87 -7.06 6.86
N MET A 11 -0.31 -6.29 5.92
CA MET A 11 1.11 -6.40 5.57
C MET A 11 2.04 -6.08 6.74
N ARG A 12 1.76 -5.02 7.52
CA ARG A 12 2.55 -4.64 8.71
C ARG A 12 2.56 -5.72 9.80
N SER A 13 1.50 -6.54 9.89
CA SER A 13 1.36 -7.57 10.90
C SER A 13 2.05 -8.91 10.55
N MET A 14 2.56 -9.06 9.33
CA MET A 14 3.25 -10.29 8.93
C MET A 14 4.60 -10.43 9.63
N ARG A 15 4.83 -11.60 10.23
CA ARG A 15 6.12 -11.94 10.85
C ARG A 15 7.20 -12.26 9.83
N GLN A 16 6.81 -12.95 8.76
CA GLN A 16 7.67 -13.32 7.65
C GLN A 16 6.88 -13.14 6.36
N PRO A 17 7.28 -12.21 5.47
CA PRO A 17 6.59 -11.99 4.21
C PRO A 17 6.89 -13.13 3.24
N ASP A 18 5.97 -13.33 2.30
CA ASP A 18 6.26 -14.11 1.11
C ASP A 18 7.36 -13.41 0.28
N PRO A 19 8.31 -14.15 -0.35
CA PRO A 19 9.36 -13.56 -1.18
C PRO A 19 8.84 -12.63 -2.28
N MET A 20 7.66 -12.89 -2.83
CA MET A 20 7.02 -12.03 -3.83
C MET A 20 6.63 -10.68 -3.24
N VAL A 21 6.05 -10.69 -2.03
CA VAL A 21 5.69 -9.46 -1.30
C VAL A 21 6.96 -8.68 -0.92
N GLU A 22 8.03 -9.36 -0.55
CA GLU A 22 9.33 -8.75 -0.28
C GLU A 22 9.85 -7.99 -1.52
N ARG A 23 9.87 -8.64 -2.70
CA ARG A 23 10.30 -8.02 -3.97
C ARG A 23 9.45 -6.79 -4.34
N VAL A 24 8.12 -6.87 -4.16
CA VAL A 24 7.24 -5.73 -4.41
C VAL A 24 7.57 -4.55 -3.51
N LEU A 25 7.83 -4.78 -2.23
CA LEU A 25 8.16 -3.71 -1.30
C LEU A 25 9.56 -3.13 -1.53
N GLN A 26 10.51 -3.95 -1.99
CA GLN A 26 11.81 -3.46 -2.46
C GLN A 26 11.64 -2.51 -3.65
N ALA A 27 10.80 -2.86 -4.63
CA ALA A 27 10.49 -1.98 -5.76
C ALA A 27 9.87 -0.64 -5.30
N VAL A 28 8.92 -0.67 -4.36
CA VAL A 28 8.33 0.56 -3.80
C VAL A 28 9.37 1.39 -3.04
N ALA A 29 10.27 0.76 -2.29
CA ALA A 29 11.36 1.44 -1.58
C ALA A 29 12.31 2.13 -2.55
N LEU A 30 12.71 1.46 -3.64
CA LEU A 30 13.55 2.05 -4.69
C LEU A 30 12.90 3.27 -5.33
N LEU A 31 11.61 3.18 -5.71
CA LEU A 31 10.89 4.31 -6.31
C LEU A 31 10.83 5.51 -5.35
N ARG A 32 10.76 5.28 -4.04
CA ARG A 32 10.80 6.34 -3.02
C ARG A 32 12.20 6.85 -2.70
N GLY A 33 13.23 6.39 -3.41
CA GLY A 33 14.63 6.75 -3.16
C GLY A 33 15.16 6.24 -1.83
N GLN A 34 14.55 5.21 -1.25
CA GLN A 34 15.03 4.59 -0.02
C GLN A 34 16.10 3.53 -0.34
N PRO A 35 17.17 3.43 0.47
CA PRO A 35 18.19 2.43 0.24
C PRO A 35 17.58 1.03 0.39
N VAL A 36 17.86 0.11 -0.54
CA VAL A 36 17.39 -1.27 -0.45
C VAL A 36 18.55 -2.18 -0.05
N VAL A 37 18.35 -2.91 1.03
CA VAL A 37 19.33 -3.88 1.53
C VAL A 37 19.03 -5.24 0.88
N LEU A 38 19.84 -5.62 -0.11
CA LEU A 38 19.69 -6.91 -0.82
C LEU A 38 20.33 -8.08 -0.05
N GLY A 39 21.25 -7.80 0.87
CA GLY A 39 21.98 -8.81 1.65
C GLY A 39 21.42 -9.07 3.05
N GLY A 40 21.94 -10.12 3.70
CA GLY A 40 21.67 -10.41 5.12
C GLY A 40 20.50 -11.35 5.38
N VAL A 41 20.18 -11.52 6.66
CA VAL A 41 19.13 -12.44 7.13
C VAL A 41 17.75 -11.93 6.69
N PRO A 42 16.82 -12.79 6.21
CA PRO A 42 15.49 -12.36 5.75
C PRO A 42 14.72 -11.48 6.74
N ALA A 43 14.83 -11.78 8.03
CA ALA A 43 14.20 -10.97 9.09
C ALA A 43 14.72 -9.52 9.13
N ALA A 44 16.02 -9.30 8.87
CA ALA A 44 16.61 -7.97 8.84
C ALA A 44 16.15 -7.18 7.61
N ARG A 45 16.12 -7.82 6.44
CA ARG A 45 15.59 -7.21 5.21
C ARG A 45 14.11 -6.85 5.37
N TRP A 46 13.32 -7.74 5.95
CA TRP A 46 11.93 -7.46 6.27
C TRP A 46 11.75 -6.29 7.23
N GLY A 47 12.56 -6.25 8.30
CA GLY A 47 12.55 -5.15 9.26
C GLY A 47 12.84 -3.79 8.62
N HIS A 48 13.70 -3.76 7.61
CA HIS A 48 13.98 -2.56 6.82
C HIS A 48 12.79 -2.17 5.93
N LEU A 49 12.22 -3.11 5.20
CA LEU A 49 11.05 -2.87 4.34
C LEU A 49 9.80 -2.45 5.13
N LEU A 50 9.67 -2.90 6.39
CA LEU A 50 8.60 -2.43 7.27
C LEU A 50 8.66 -0.93 7.54
N GLN A 51 9.83 -0.28 7.43
CA GLN A 51 9.92 1.18 7.57
C GLN A 51 9.19 1.90 6.43
N VAL A 52 9.22 1.33 5.21
CA VAL A 52 8.45 1.82 4.05
C VAL A 52 6.96 1.86 4.41
N LEU A 53 6.48 0.76 4.99
CA LEU A 53 5.08 0.56 5.37
C LEU A 53 4.68 1.37 6.60
N ARG A 54 5.60 1.71 7.50
CA ARG A 54 5.32 2.47 8.74
C ARG A 54 5.04 3.94 8.52
N SER A 55 5.28 4.50 7.32
CA SER A 55 4.87 5.88 7.04
C SER A 55 3.35 6.02 7.22
N ALA A 56 2.96 6.94 8.10
CA ALA A 56 1.56 7.30 8.33
C ALA A 56 0.91 7.94 7.08
N THR A 57 1.74 8.52 6.22
CA THR A 57 1.33 9.22 5.00
C THR A 57 1.58 8.42 3.73
N LEU A 58 1.99 7.15 3.83
CA LEU A 58 2.34 6.31 2.68
C LEU A 58 1.30 6.39 1.56
N ARG A 59 0.02 6.26 1.90
CA ARG A 59 -1.05 6.30 0.92
C ARG A 59 -1.12 7.63 0.16
N THR A 60 -1.00 8.76 0.87
CA THR A 60 -1.01 10.09 0.25
C THR A 60 0.24 10.28 -0.60
N GLU A 61 1.39 9.81 -0.13
CA GLU A 61 2.64 9.87 -0.87
C GLU A 61 2.57 9.08 -2.18
N LEU A 62 2.00 7.86 -2.17
CA LEU A 62 1.82 7.06 -3.39
C LEU A 62 0.86 7.72 -4.40
N LEU A 63 -0.14 8.46 -3.92
CA LEU A 63 -1.12 9.17 -4.76
C LEU A 63 -0.53 10.45 -5.38
N LEU A 64 0.32 11.15 -4.62
CA LEU A 64 0.97 12.39 -5.06
C LEU A 64 2.36 12.15 -5.65
N PHE A 65 2.73 10.89 -5.86
CA PHE A 65 4.04 10.51 -6.35
C PHE A 65 4.27 11.03 -7.76
N ASP A 66 5.31 11.83 -7.94
CA ASP A 66 5.71 12.35 -9.24
C ASP A 66 6.65 11.38 -9.95
N ALA A 67 6.13 10.66 -10.94
CA ALA A 67 6.90 9.73 -11.75
C ALA A 67 7.98 10.43 -12.61
N SER A 68 7.92 11.75 -12.81
CA SER A 68 8.98 12.46 -13.54
C SER A 68 10.27 12.59 -12.71
N SER A 69 10.15 12.57 -11.37
CA SER A 69 11.25 12.79 -10.43
C SER A 69 12.24 11.62 -10.30
N ILE A 70 11.85 10.41 -10.68
CA ILE A 70 12.74 9.23 -10.63
C ILE A 70 13.69 9.20 -11.83
N SER A 71 14.87 8.60 -11.68
CA SER A 71 15.79 8.36 -12.79
C SER A 71 15.31 7.21 -13.69
N LEU A 72 15.79 7.19 -14.93
CA LEU A 72 15.51 6.07 -15.85
C LEU A 72 16.13 4.76 -15.34
N GLU A 73 17.33 4.82 -14.75
CA GLU A 73 18.03 3.67 -14.16
C GLU A 73 17.19 3.03 -13.05
N THR A 74 16.66 3.83 -12.11
CA THR A 74 15.80 3.32 -11.03
C THR A 74 14.53 2.67 -11.58
N ALA A 75 13.92 3.24 -12.64
CA ALA A 75 12.75 2.63 -13.26
C ALA A 75 13.08 1.26 -13.89
N GLN A 76 14.22 1.14 -14.56
CA GLN A 76 14.68 -0.13 -15.12
C GLN A 76 14.98 -1.17 -14.04
N GLU A 77 15.66 -0.78 -12.96
CA GLU A 77 15.91 -1.67 -11.81
C GLU A 77 14.60 -2.19 -11.19
N VAL A 78 13.59 -1.31 -11.07
CA VAL A 78 12.26 -1.69 -10.58
C VAL A 78 11.60 -2.70 -11.51
N LEU A 79 11.66 -2.49 -12.83
CA LEU A 79 11.10 -3.43 -13.80
C LEU A 79 11.83 -4.79 -13.73
N LEU A 80 13.15 -4.81 -13.58
CA LEU A 80 13.93 -6.03 -13.37
C LEU A 80 13.56 -6.73 -12.07
N LEU A 81 13.36 -5.99 -10.97
CA LEU A 81 12.92 -6.54 -9.69
C LEU A 81 11.51 -7.12 -9.76
N LEU A 82 10.64 -6.61 -10.63
CA LEU A 82 9.29 -7.12 -10.83
C LEU A 82 9.20 -8.14 -11.96
N ASP A 83 10.28 -8.39 -12.69
CA ASP A 83 10.30 -9.33 -13.80
C ASP A 83 10.02 -10.76 -13.33
N GLY A 84 9.21 -11.47 -14.12
CA GLY A 84 8.72 -12.81 -13.80
C GLY A 84 7.66 -12.90 -12.70
N LEU A 85 7.21 -11.80 -12.10
CA LEU A 85 6.09 -11.82 -11.14
C LEU A 85 4.76 -11.66 -11.86
N GLU A 86 3.83 -12.57 -11.58
CA GLU A 86 2.45 -12.44 -12.02
C GLU A 86 1.59 -11.73 -10.96
N VAL A 87 0.79 -10.75 -11.39
CA VAL A 87 -0.08 -9.98 -10.49
C VAL A 87 -1.09 -10.85 -9.74
N ASN A 88 -1.54 -11.95 -10.35
CA ASN A 88 -2.49 -12.87 -9.75
C ASN A 88 -1.86 -13.67 -8.61
N ASP A 89 -0.60 -14.06 -8.75
CA ASP A 89 0.16 -14.77 -7.72
C ASP A 89 0.49 -13.84 -6.55
N VAL A 90 0.91 -12.61 -6.84
CA VAL A 90 1.09 -11.58 -5.80
C VAL A 90 -0.23 -11.34 -5.06
N ARG A 91 -1.36 -11.26 -5.77
CA ARG A 91 -2.69 -11.06 -5.17
C ARG A 91 -3.11 -12.23 -4.29
N ARG A 92 -2.78 -13.46 -4.68
CA ARG A 92 -3.02 -14.67 -3.87
C ARG A 92 -2.19 -14.66 -2.59
N ALA A 93 -0.95 -14.17 -2.64
CA ALA A 93 -0.11 -14.03 -1.46
C ALA A 93 -0.58 -12.88 -0.55
N ASN A 94 -0.84 -11.70 -1.12
CA ASN A 94 -1.34 -10.53 -0.40
C ASN A 94 -2.02 -9.52 -1.34
N SER A 95 -3.28 -9.19 -1.08
CA SER A 95 -4.04 -8.31 -1.96
C SER A 95 -3.51 -6.86 -1.96
N GLY A 96 -3.08 -6.35 -0.80
CA GLY A 96 -2.39 -5.06 -0.67
C GLY A 96 -1.10 -4.99 -1.48
N ALA A 97 -0.28 -6.05 -1.44
CA ALA A 97 0.94 -6.13 -2.23
C ALA A 97 0.64 -6.12 -3.74
N SER A 98 -0.44 -6.74 -4.20
CA SER A 98 -0.82 -6.68 -5.63
C SER A 98 -1.15 -5.25 -6.08
N CYS A 99 -1.77 -4.45 -5.23
CA CYS A 99 -2.04 -3.04 -5.53
C CYS A 99 -0.73 -2.23 -5.61
N LEU A 100 0.24 -2.52 -4.74
CA LEU A 100 1.57 -1.90 -4.78
C LEU A 100 2.38 -2.33 -6.00
N PHE A 101 2.28 -3.61 -6.40
CA PHE A 101 2.90 -4.14 -7.61
C PHE A 101 2.42 -3.38 -8.85
N GLU A 102 1.11 -3.25 -9.03
CA GLU A 102 0.52 -2.59 -10.19
C GLU A 102 0.87 -1.10 -10.21
N TRP A 103 0.91 -0.45 -9.04
CA TRP A 103 1.35 0.93 -8.92
C TRP A 103 2.83 1.09 -9.31
N ALA A 104 3.72 0.27 -8.73
CA ALA A 104 5.16 0.36 -8.99
C ALA A 104 5.48 0.07 -10.46
N GLN A 105 4.85 -0.96 -11.03
CA GLN A 105 4.97 -1.28 -12.45
C GLN A 105 4.44 -0.16 -13.34
N GLY A 106 3.31 0.46 -13.00
CA GLY A 106 2.74 1.58 -13.74
C GLY A 106 3.67 2.80 -13.73
N VAL A 107 4.22 3.17 -12.57
CA VAL A 107 5.18 4.27 -12.44
C VAL A 107 6.46 4.00 -13.24
N ALA A 108 7.02 2.80 -13.12
CA ALA A 108 8.25 2.45 -13.82
C ALA A 108 8.06 2.39 -15.35
N ARG A 109 6.95 1.82 -15.83
CA ARG A 109 6.61 1.83 -17.27
C ARG A 109 6.36 3.23 -17.78
N TRP A 110 5.62 4.05 -17.05
CA TRP A 110 5.41 5.46 -17.41
C TRP A 110 6.74 6.19 -17.59
N LYS A 111 7.74 5.89 -16.76
CA LYS A 111 9.06 6.52 -16.87
C LYS A 111 9.85 6.03 -18.08
N VAL A 112 9.76 4.75 -18.41
CA VAL A 112 10.51 4.12 -19.52
C VAL A 112 9.86 4.37 -20.87
N ASP A 113 8.56 4.11 -20.97
CA ASP A 113 7.81 4.15 -22.22
C ASP A 113 7.16 5.53 -22.46
N GLY A 114 7.09 6.37 -21.42
CA GLY A 114 6.35 7.63 -21.43
C GLY A 114 4.90 7.47 -20.97
N PRO A 115 4.15 8.58 -20.88
CA PRO A 115 2.71 8.52 -20.67
C PRO A 115 2.04 7.70 -21.78
N PRO A 116 1.05 6.86 -21.44
CA PRO A 116 0.28 6.18 -22.48
C PRO A 116 -0.37 7.22 -23.39
N ASP A 117 -0.31 7.00 -24.70
CA ASP A 117 -0.97 7.85 -25.70
C ASP A 117 -2.46 7.94 -25.34
N GLN A 118 -2.86 9.08 -24.77
CA GLN A 118 -4.25 9.32 -24.36
C GLN A 118 -5.21 9.42 -25.56
N GLU A 119 -4.70 9.28 -26.79
CA GLU A 119 -5.43 9.53 -28.04
C GLU A 119 -6.42 8.41 -28.42
N ALA A 120 -6.41 7.24 -27.76
CA ALA A 120 -7.23 6.11 -28.18
C ALA A 120 -8.60 5.98 -27.46
N ASP A 121 -8.82 6.64 -26.31
CA ASP A 121 -10.06 6.49 -25.54
C ASP A 121 -10.85 7.80 -25.53
N GLY A 122 -11.39 8.13 -26.71
CA GLY A 122 -12.27 9.26 -26.91
C GLY A 122 -11.50 10.56 -27.12
N ALA A 123 -11.17 10.84 -28.39
CA ALA A 123 -11.28 12.20 -28.90
C ALA A 123 -12.54 12.79 -28.27
N LEU A 124 -12.37 13.75 -27.37
CA LEU A 124 -13.45 14.45 -26.71
C LEU A 124 -14.25 15.07 -27.84
N VAL A 125 -15.27 14.35 -28.33
CA VAL A 125 -16.25 14.89 -29.24
C VAL A 125 -16.75 16.11 -28.48
N PRO A 126 -16.50 17.33 -28.99
CA PRO A 126 -16.96 18.52 -28.32
C PRO A 126 -18.44 18.30 -28.06
N LEU A 127 -18.84 18.27 -26.78
CA LEU A 127 -20.22 18.11 -26.38
C LEU A 127 -20.98 19.21 -27.11
N ARG A 128 -21.61 18.87 -28.24
CA ARG A 128 -22.55 19.76 -28.89
C ARG A 128 -23.59 20.03 -27.81
N SER A 129 -23.73 21.30 -27.44
CA SER A 129 -24.79 21.78 -26.56
C SER A 129 -26.12 21.38 -27.17
N ASN A 130 -26.56 20.16 -26.88
CA ASN A 130 -27.90 19.73 -27.18
C ASN A 130 -28.72 20.44 -26.12
N GLU A 131 -29.35 21.55 -26.51
CA GLU A 131 -30.35 22.24 -25.71
C GLU A 131 -31.41 21.22 -25.33
N ALA A 132 -31.22 20.60 -24.17
CA ALA A 132 -32.20 19.72 -23.57
C ALA A 132 -33.37 20.62 -23.18
N ALA A 133 -34.40 20.61 -24.02
CA ALA A 133 -35.73 21.07 -23.67
C ALA A 133 -36.09 20.48 -22.30
N LEU A 134 -36.16 21.35 -21.30
CA LEU A 134 -36.48 21.04 -19.92
C LEU A 134 -37.88 20.42 -19.85
N SER A 135 -37.95 19.09 -19.96
CA SER A 135 -39.18 18.35 -19.65
C SER A 135 -39.32 18.31 -18.13
N SER A 136 -40.11 19.24 -17.63
CA SER A 136 -40.70 19.31 -16.29
C SER A 136 -41.13 17.93 -15.80
N MET A 137 -40.39 17.37 -14.84
CA MET A 137 -40.78 16.17 -14.11
C MET A 137 -41.55 16.57 -12.83
N PRO A 138 -42.74 16.01 -12.58
CA PRO A 138 -43.56 16.34 -11.44
C PRO A 138 -42.98 15.77 -10.14
N THR A 139 -42.79 16.69 -9.20
CA THR A 139 -42.46 16.47 -7.79
C THR A 139 -43.51 15.59 -7.13
N LYS A 140 -43.17 14.34 -6.80
CA LYS A 140 -43.89 13.57 -5.79
C LYS A 140 -42.95 13.25 -4.64
N ALA A 141 -43.06 14.11 -3.63
CA ALA A 141 -42.62 13.83 -2.27
C ALA A 141 -43.39 12.61 -1.75
N SER A 142 -42.68 11.62 -1.25
CA SER A 142 -43.25 10.70 -0.28
C SER A 142 -42.16 10.25 0.68
N TYR A 143 -42.18 10.88 1.85
CA TYR A 143 -41.41 10.52 3.01
C TYR A 143 -41.83 9.12 3.48
N GLN A 144 -40.87 8.21 3.66
CA GLN A 144 -41.03 7.09 4.59
C GLN A 144 -39.79 7.04 5.50
N LEU A 145 -39.94 7.72 6.65
CA LEU A 145 -39.12 7.55 7.84
C LEU A 145 -39.43 6.17 8.43
N ALA A 146 -38.63 5.17 8.06
CA ALA A 146 -38.63 3.88 8.74
C ALA A 146 -37.79 3.97 10.01
N ALA A 147 -38.47 3.80 11.13
CA ALA A 147 -37.96 3.88 12.48
C ALA A 147 -37.13 2.65 12.88
N LEU A 148 -36.20 2.89 13.81
CA LEU A 148 -35.84 2.03 14.95
C LEU A 148 -35.39 0.59 14.69
N LYS A 149 -34.09 0.34 14.93
CA LYS A 149 -33.67 -0.60 15.98
C LYS A 149 -32.18 -0.49 16.32
N SER A 150 -31.90 0.15 17.45
CA SER A 150 -30.59 0.13 18.11
C SER A 150 -30.34 -1.26 18.72
N PRO A 151 -29.19 -1.92 18.46
CA PRO A 151 -28.78 -3.10 19.20
C PRO A 151 -28.10 -2.73 20.54
N PRO A 152 -28.10 -3.67 21.51
CA PRO A 152 -27.80 -3.40 22.91
C PRO A 152 -26.31 -3.17 23.18
N ARG A 153 -26.03 -2.23 24.09
CA ARG A 153 -24.77 -2.10 24.83
C ARG A 153 -24.43 -3.41 25.51
N MET A 154 -23.42 -4.14 25.02
CA MET A 154 -22.76 -5.17 25.82
C MET A 154 -21.67 -4.54 26.67
N SER A 155 -21.85 -4.71 27.97
CA SER A 155 -20.97 -4.33 29.05
C SER A 155 -19.71 -5.20 29.08
N ARG A 156 -18.59 -4.54 29.39
CA ARG A 156 -17.47 -4.99 30.24
C ARG A 156 -16.88 -6.39 29.96
N SER A 157 -15.58 -6.40 29.68
CA SER A 157 -14.64 -7.20 30.45
C SER A 157 -13.27 -6.54 30.43
N ARG A 158 -12.88 -5.95 31.57
CA ARG A 158 -11.50 -5.56 31.83
C ARG A 158 -10.76 -6.86 32.15
N CYS A 159 -10.06 -7.40 31.17
CA CYS A 159 -9.02 -8.39 31.44
C CYS A 159 -7.81 -7.63 31.98
N SER A 160 -7.71 -7.59 33.30
CA SER A 160 -6.49 -7.29 34.03
C SER A 160 -5.43 -8.32 33.61
N LEU A 161 -4.39 -7.90 32.89
CA LEU A 161 -3.21 -8.75 32.68
C LEU A 161 -2.26 -8.60 33.87
N PRO A 162 -1.69 -9.71 34.38
CA PRO A 162 -0.71 -9.66 35.45
C PRO A 162 0.58 -8.99 34.97
N ILE A 163 1.01 -7.99 35.73
CA ILE A 163 2.35 -7.40 35.68
C ILE A 163 3.34 -8.52 35.97
N LEU A 164 4.06 -8.97 34.95
CA LEU A 164 5.16 -9.90 35.09
C LEU A 164 6.40 -9.07 35.41
N ASP A 165 6.64 -8.96 36.71
CA ASP A 165 7.85 -8.46 37.36
C ASP A 165 9.05 -9.26 36.84
N ARG A 166 9.81 -8.68 35.90
CA ARG A 166 11.10 -9.23 35.46
C ARG A 166 12.22 -8.60 36.29
N SER A 167 12.24 -9.03 37.55
CA SER A 167 13.34 -8.88 38.47
C SER A 167 14.51 -9.79 38.06
N ARG A 168 15.74 -9.24 38.17
CA ARG A 168 17.05 -9.93 38.20
C ARG A 168 17.58 -10.43 36.84
N SER A 169 18.88 -10.40 36.55
CA SER A 169 20.04 -10.34 37.43
C SER A 169 21.27 -9.85 36.66
N ALA A 170 22.22 -9.32 37.42
CA ALA A 170 23.57 -8.93 37.01
C ALA A 170 24.44 -10.11 36.55
N ALA A 171 25.30 -9.82 35.57
CA ALA A 171 26.66 -10.35 35.37
C ALA A 171 27.33 -9.35 34.41
N LEU A 172 28.30 -8.49 34.74
CA LEU A 172 29.46 -8.54 35.63
C LEU A 172 30.29 -9.83 35.53
N MET A 173 31.57 -9.62 35.24
CA MET A 173 32.64 -10.55 34.86
C MET A 173 32.67 -10.84 33.36
N GLY A 174 33.71 -10.52 32.59
CA GLY A 174 35.08 -10.11 32.90
C GLY A 174 35.98 -10.61 31.76
N PHE A 175 37.20 -10.05 31.65
CA PHE A 175 38.35 -10.60 30.91
C PHE A 175 38.24 -10.58 29.36
N THR A 176 39.23 -10.16 28.57
CA THR A 176 40.69 -10.28 28.71
C THR A 176 41.41 -9.23 27.84
N MET A 177 42.49 -8.64 28.36
CA MET A 177 43.52 -7.94 27.57
C MET A 177 44.47 -8.95 26.93
N MET A 178 44.76 -8.80 25.65
CA MET A 178 46.13 -8.77 25.09
C MET A 178 46.08 -8.32 23.63
#